data_AF-D9W3M0-F1
#
_entry.id   AF-D9W3M0-F1
#
_cell.length_a   1.000
_cell.length_b   1.000
_cell.length_c   1.000
_cell.angle_alpha   90.00
_cell.angle_beta   90.00
_cell.angle_gamma   90.00
#
_symmetry.space_group_name_H-M   'P 1'
#
loop_
_entity.id
_entity.type
_entity.pdbx_description
1 polymer ?
#
loop_
_entity_poly.entity_id
_entity_poly.type
_entity_poly.pdbx_seq_one_letter_code
_entity_poly.pdbx_strand_id
1 'polypeptide(L)'
;MNVDDLSWQSLTLGGVSPRLVRALLDLGRLELLVQAAREGGDWHCAEAAARALCAAGEFERALALTGPFADIGWRPAQWVTAEVMIQQGRAEEALAAVRPDGSGLGDGHVCARYAELAVMADRVDEAVDVLAPHLGEPWLLRHLVEVTEGRDGDDRVLDLLARAEERAGRLPEALALLRSSSHSRAASELTYMLVRHGRPAEALAAVPSIAEQRAAMERQPRTDDPWAGAAGISAEPPPL
;
A
#
# COMPACT_ATOMS: atom_id res chain seq x y z
N MET A 1 17.49 -8.71 -24.60
CA MET A 1 17.67 -9.06 -23.17
C MET A 1 16.43 -9.80 -22.72
N ASN A 2 16.57 -10.92 -21.98
CA ASN A 2 15.42 -11.70 -21.49
C ASN A 2 15.31 -11.61 -19.95
N VAL A 3 14.25 -12.21 -19.39
CA VAL A 3 13.98 -12.20 -17.93
C VAL A 3 15.06 -12.93 -17.13
N ASP A 4 15.63 -14.00 -17.67
CA ASP A 4 16.67 -14.78 -16.99
C ASP A 4 17.99 -14.01 -16.87
N ASP A 5 18.38 -13.27 -17.93
CA ASP A 5 19.56 -12.40 -17.95
C ASP A 5 19.42 -11.29 -16.90
N LEU A 6 18.24 -10.69 -16.79
CA LEU A 6 17.96 -9.63 -15.81
C LEU A 6 17.91 -10.16 -14.38
N SER A 7 17.33 -11.34 -14.19
CA SER A 7 17.32 -12.02 -12.91
C SER A 7 18.75 -12.35 -12.48
N TRP A 8 19.58 -12.82 -13.41
CA TRP A 8 21.01 -13.04 -13.17
C TRP A 8 21.72 -11.73 -12.82
N GLN A 9 21.55 -10.65 -13.59
CA GLN A 9 22.15 -9.34 -13.29
C GLN A 9 21.76 -8.86 -11.89
N SER A 10 20.47 -8.90 -11.55
CA SER A 10 19.98 -8.46 -10.24
C SER A 10 20.52 -9.28 -9.08
N LEU A 11 20.65 -10.60 -9.26
CA LEU A 11 21.13 -11.50 -8.20
C LEU A 11 22.66 -11.47 -8.05
N THR A 12 23.38 -11.27 -9.16
CA THR A 12 24.86 -11.33 -9.18
C THR A 12 25.52 -9.96 -9.20
N LEU A 13 24.74 -8.89 -9.20
CA LEU A 13 25.21 -7.51 -9.44
C LEU A 13 25.97 -7.41 -10.77
N GLY A 14 25.52 -8.16 -11.77
CA GLY A 14 26.07 -8.13 -13.12
C GLY A 14 25.84 -6.77 -13.77
N GLY A 15 26.80 -6.32 -14.59
CA GLY A 15 26.79 -4.96 -15.15
C GLY A 15 27.43 -3.95 -14.20
N VAL A 16 26.87 -2.74 -14.16
CA VAL A 16 27.32 -1.64 -13.30
C VAL A 16 26.82 -1.86 -11.88
N SER A 17 27.73 -2.06 -10.93
CA SER A 17 27.35 -2.31 -9.54
C SER A 17 26.52 -1.16 -8.94
N PRO A 18 25.53 -1.44 -8.07
CA PRO A 18 24.72 -0.40 -7.42
C PRO A 18 25.53 0.65 -6.65
N ARG A 19 26.70 0.28 -6.10
CA ARG A 19 27.61 1.22 -5.42
C ARG A 19 28.20 2.25 -6.39
N LEU A 20 28.60 1.80 -7.58
CA LEU A 20 29.12 2.70 -8.61
C LEU A 20 27.99 3.59 -9.15
N VAL A 21 26.80 3.03 -9.39
CA VAL A 21 25.62 3.80 -9.77
C VAL A 21 25.32 4.92 -8.77
N ARG A 22 25.33 4.61 -7.47
CA ARG A 22 25.16 5.61 -6.41
C ARG A 22 26.22 6.71 -6.48
N ALA A 23 27.50 6.34 -6.57
CA ALA A 23 28.60 7.30 -6.66
C ALA A 23 28.48 8.21 -7.89
N LEU A 24 28.00 7.69 -9.03
CA LEU A 24 27.76 8.49 -10.23
C LEU A 24 26.61 9.48 -10.04
N LEU A 25 25.52 9.09 -9.37
CA LEU A 25 24.44 10.01 -9.02
C LEU A 25 24.91 11.13 -8.08
N ASP A 26 25.69 10.79 -7.06
CA ASP A 26 26.23 11.77 -6.10
C ASP A 26 27.15 12.80 -6.79
N LEU A 27 27.79 12.40 -7.90
CA LEU A 27 28.60 13.28 -8.76
C LEU A 27 27.77 13.99 -9.85
N GLY A 28 26.44 13.87 -9.85
CA GLY A 28 25.55 14.47 -10.84
C GLY A 28 25.70 13.90 -12.26
N ARG A 29 26.17 12.65 -12.40
CA ARG A 29 26.42 12.00 -13.69
C ARG A 29 25.21 11.20 -14.20
N LEU A 30 24.02 11.80 -14.13
CA LEU A 30 22.76 11.16 -14.53
C LEU A 30 22.79 10.69 -15.99
N GLU A 31 23.27 11.52 -16.92
CA GLU A 31 23.27 11.19 -18.35
C GLU A 31 24.15 9.97 -18.70
N LEU A 32 25.21 9.72 -17.92
CA LEU A 32 26.01 8.50 -18.09
C LEU A 32 25.23 7.24 -17.74
N LEU A 33 24.38 7.31 -16.71
CA LEU A 33 23.50 6.20 -16.33
C LEU A 33 22.40 5.99 -17.38
N VAL A 34 21.82 7.08 -17.89
CA VAL A 34 20.85 7.03 -19.00
C VAL A 34 21.46 6.35 -20.23
N GLN A 35 22.69 6.71 -20.58
CA GLN A 35 23.39 6.10 -21.71
C GLN A 35 23.67 4.61 -21.47
N ALA A 36 24.23 4.26 -20.29
CA ALA A 36 24.52 2.87 -19.93
C ALA A 36 23.25 1.99 -19.93
N ALA A 37 22.14 2.51 -19.45
CA ALA A 37 20.85 1.83 -19.50
C ALA A 37 20.37 1.56 -20.93
N ARG A 38 20.47 2.55 -21.82
CA ARG A 38 20.00 2.45 -23.22
C ARG A 38 20.87 1.57 -24.10
N GLU A 39 22.18 1.72 -23.98
CA GLU A 39 23.14 1.04 -24.85
C GLU A 39 23.51 -0.35 -24.33
N GLY A 40 23.67 -0.47 -23.01
CA GLY A 40 24.09 -1.71 -22.35
C GLY A 40 22.94 -2.57 -21.83
N GLY A 41 21.72 -2.05 -21.76
CA GLY A 41 20.60 -2.71 -21.10
C GLY A 41 20.82 -2.88 -19.59
N ASP A 42 21.62 -2.01 -18.98
CA ASP A 42 21.98 -2.13 -17.57
C ASP A 42 20.82 -1.71 -16.67
N TRP A 43 20.21 -2.68 -15.96
CA TRP A 43 19.05 -2.41 -15.12
C TRP A 43 19.37 -1.47 -13.95
N HIS A 44 20.51 -1.65 -13.29
CA HIS A 44 20.84 -0.83 -12.13
C HIS A 44 21.01 0.64 -12.51
N CYS A 45 21.60 0.92 -13.68
CA CYS A 45 21.62 2.24 -14.29
C CYS A 45 20.21 2.73 -14.64
N ALA A 46 19.37 1.88 -15.26
CA ALA A 46 18.01 2.24 -15.67
C ALA A 46 17.14 2.62 -14.47
N GLU A 47 17.11 1.80 -13.43
CA GLU A 47 16.36 2.02 -12.19
C GLU A 47 16.77 3.33 -11.50
N ALA A 48 18.09 3.53 -11.33
CA ALA A 48 18.61 4.70 -10.65
C ALA A 48 18.39 5.99 -11.44
N ALA A 49 18.59 5.96 -12.76
CA ALA A 49 18.31 7.09 -13.62
C ALA A 49 16.81 7.41 -13.67
N ALA A 50 15.94 6.40 -13.74
CA ALA A 50 14.49 6.58 -13.72
C ALA A 50 14.03 7.28 -12.42
N ARG A 51 14.50 6.83 -11.25
CA ARG A 51 14.17 7.49 -9.97
C ARG A 51 14.67 8.94 -9.91
N ALA A 52 15.89 9.20 -10.38
CA ALA A 52 16.44 10.56 -10.42
C ALA A 52 15.65 11.48 -11.36
N LEU A 53 15.24 10.98 -12.53
CA LEU A 53 14.38 11.70 -13.47
C LEU A 53 12.99 11.96 -12.90
N CYS A 54 12.40 10.99 -12.19
CA CYS A 54 11.12 11.17 -11.51
C CYS A 54 11.19 12.28 -10.45
N ALA A 55 12.25 12.29 -9.64
CA ALA A 55 12.48 13.34 -8.66
C ALA A 55 12.63 14.74 -9.30
N ALA A 56 13.06 14.80 -10.57
CA ALA A 56 13.13 16.03 -11.37
C ALA A 56 11.82 16.34 -12.14
N GLY A 57 10.78 15.51 -12.03
CA GLY A 57 9.52 15.63 -12.78
C GLY A 57 9.60 15.19 -14.24
N GLU A 58 10.70 14.55 -14.66
CA GLU A 58 10.93 14.08 -16.03
C GLU A 58 10.36 12.68 -16.26
N PHE A 59 9.06 12.50 -15.99
CA PHE A 59 8.39 11.20 -15.96
C PHE A 59 8.48 10.42 -17.28
N GLU A 60 8.26 11.07 -18.42
CA GLU A 60 8.32 10.40 -19.73
C GLU A 60 9.71 9.84 -20.04
N ARG A 61 10.78 10.55 -19.63
CA ARG A 61 12.15 10.03 -19.78
C ARG A 61 12.40 8.85 -18.86
N ALA A 62 11.86 8.87 -17.64
CA ALA A 62 11.96 7.76 -16.71
C ALA A 62 11.22 6.52 -17.24
N LEU A 63 9.99 6.68 -17.73
CA LEU A 63 9.20 5.61 -18.35
C LEU A 63 9.89 5.02 -19.59
N ALA A 64 10.52 5.85 -20.41
CA ALA A 64 11.28 5.38 -21.57
C ALA A 64 12.50 4.51 -21.19
N LEU A 65 13.01 4.62 -19.95
CA LEU A 65 14.09 3.77 -19.46
C LEU A 65 13.59 2.45 -18.89
N THR A 66 12.46 2.44 -18.17
CA THR A 66 11.96 1.23 -17.51
C THR A 66 11.03 0.40 -18.38
N GLY A 67 10.32 1.04 -19.32
CA GLY A 67 9.33 0.42 -20.21
C GLY A 67 9.84 -0.84 -20.91
N PRO A 68 11.00 -0.80 -21.61
CA PRO A 68 11.52 -1.99 -22.30
C PRO A 68 11.74 -3.21 -21.39
N PHE A 69 12.07 -2.98 -20.12
CA PHE A 69 12.25 -4.05 -19.13
C PHE A 69 10.91 -4.53 -18.55
N ALA A 70 9.93 -3.62 -18.40
CA ALA A 70 8.59 -3.95 -17.93
C ALA A 70 7.80 -4.73 -19.00
N ASP A 71 7.97 -4.39 -20.27
CA ASP A 71 7.28 -4.99 -21.43
C ASP A 71 7.61 -6.48 -21.60
N ILE A 72 8.82 -6.90 -21.20
CA ILE A 72 9.21 -8.32 -21.20
C ILE A 72 8.71 -9.09 -19.97
N GLY A 73 7.90 -8.46 -19.12
CA GLY A 73 7.28 -9.09 -17.95
C GLY A 73 8.17 -9.15 -16.71
N TRP A 74 9.29 -8.42 -16.68
CA TRP A 74 10.19 -8.49 -15.54
C TRP A 74 9.67 -7.65 -14.36
N ARG A 75 9.29 -8.32 -13.28
CA ARG A 75 8.59 -7.72 -12.12
C ARG A 75 9.29 -6.51 -11.50
N PRO A 76 10.61 -6.51 -11.23
CA PRO A 76 11.32 -5.32 -10.72
C PRO A 76 11.09 -4.08 -11.58
N ALA A 77 11.12 -4.23 -12.91
CA ALA A 77 10.87 -3.13 -13.82
C ALA A 77 9.42 -2.65 -13.85
N GLN A 78 8.46 -3.58 -13.74
CA GLN A 78 7.06 -3.23 -13.59
C GLN A 78 6.81 -2.40 -12.32
N TRP A 79 7.46 -2.74 -11.20
CA TRP A 79 7.34 -1.98 -9.96
C TRP A 79 7.88 -0.56 -10.06
N VAL A 80 9.06 -0.38 -10.64
CA VAL A 80 9.64 0.96 -10.81
C VAL A 80 8.80 1.78 -11.80
N THR A 81 8.29 1.15 -12.87
CA THR A 81 7.40 1.81 -13.83
C THR A 81 6.10 2.28 -13.15
N ALA A 82 5.49 1.45 -12.29
CA ALA A 82 4.32 1.84 -11.52
C ALA A 82 4.61 2.98 -10.52
N GLU A 83 5.78 2.96 -9.86
CA GLU A 83 6.24 4.06 -9.00
C GLU A 83 6.32 5.39 -9.78
N VAL A 84 6.89 5.38 -10.99
CA VAL A 84 6.93 6.55 -11.87
C VAL A 84 5.52 7.04 -12.23
N MET A 85 4.63 6.11 -12.61
CA MET A 85 3.25 6.44 -12.99
C MET A 85 2.44 7.02 -11.82
N ILE A 86 2.62 6.51 -10.60
CA ILE A 86 1.98 7.04 -9.39
C ILE A 86 2.41 8.49 -9.16
N GLN A 87 3.72 8.78 -9.24
CA GLN A 87 4.23 10.15 -9.09
C GLN A 87 3.76 11.10 -10.20
N GLN A 88 3.48 10.57 -11.40
CA GLN A 88 2.84 11.32 -12.50
C GLN A 88 1.32 11.56 -12.27
N GLY A 89 0.71 10.97 -11.23
CA GLY A 89 -0.72 11.06 -10.95
C GLY A 89 -1.58 9.98 -11.62
N ARG A 90 -0.96 8.94 -12.19
CA ARG A 90 -1.64 7.81 -12.85
C ARG A 90 -1.73 6.58 -11.94
N ALA A 91 -2.14 6.80 -10.70
CA ALA A 91 -2.12 5.79 -9.66
C ALA A 91 -2.98 4.54 -9.98
N GLU A 92 -4.19 4.73 -10.52
CA GLU A 92 -5.08 3.62 -10.86
C GLU A 92 -4.50 2.69 -11.90
N GLU A 93 -4.01 3.26 -12.99
CA GLU A 93 -3.41 2.50 -14.09
C GLU A 93 -2.15 1.76 -13.61
N ALA A 94 -1.33 2.44 -12.81
CA ALA A 94 -0.13 1.88 -12.23
C ALA A 94 -0.43 0.64 -11.37
N LEU A 95 -1.34 0.78 -10.41
CA LEU A 95 -1.72 -0.31 -9.51
C LEU A 95 -2.40 -1.46 -10.26
N ALA A 96 -3.28 -1.16 -11.22
CA ALA A 96 -3.90 -2.18 -12.05
C ALA A 96 -2.86 -3.01 -12.84
N ALA A 97 -1.82 -2.37 -13.37
CA ALA A 97 -0.78 -3.04 -14.15
C ALA A 97 0.08 -4.00 -13.33
N VAL A 98 0.24 -3.75 -12.03
CA VAL A 98 1.14 -4.53 -11.17
C VAL A 98 0.45 -5.36 -10.11
N ARG A 99 -0.89 -5.32 -10.08
CA ARG A 99 -1.75 -6.05 -9.15
C ARG A 99 -1.33 -7.52 -9.06
N PRO A 100 -1.11 -8.06 -7.85
CA PRO A 100 -0.77 -9.46 -7.69
C PRO A 100 -1.90 -10.35 -8.24
N ASP A 101 -1.53 -11.36 -9.02
CA ASP A 101 -2.45 -12.42 -9.41
C ASP A 101 -2.62 -13.42 -8.26
N GLY A 102 -3.38 -14.51 -8.48
CA GLY A 102 -3.60 -15.52 -7.45
C GLY A 102 -2.32 -16.16 -6.89
N SER A 103 -1.27 -16.27 -7.70
CA SER A 103 0.04 -16.77 -7.23
C SER A 103 0.80 -15.71 -6.43
N GLY A 104 0.76 -14.46 -6.90
CA GLY A 104 1.37 -13.32 -6.21
C GLY A 104 0.71 -12.98 -4.88
N LEU A 105 -0.60 -13.20 -4.75
CA LEU A 105 -1.32 -13.07 -3.48
C LEU A 105 -0.89 -14.10 -2.44
N GLY A 106 -0.27 -15.21 -2.87
CA GLY A 106 0.34 -16.20 -1.97
C GLY A 106 1.76 -15.87 -1.54
N ASP A 107 2.40 -14.85 -2.13
CA ASP A 107 3.77 -14.43 -1.83
C ASP A 107 3.77 -13.13 -1.04
N GLY A 108 4.18 -13.20 0.23
CA GLY A 108 4.27 -12.06 1.12
C GLY A 108 5.18 -10.94 0.62
N HIS A 109 6.27 -11.25 -0.11
CA HIS A 109 7.17 -10.24 -0.69
C HIS A 109 6.51 -9.47 -1.83
N VAL A 110 5.72 -10.17 -2.67
CA VAL A 110 4.94 -9.53 -3.74
C VAL A 110 3.86 -8.62 -3.13
N CYS A 111 3.19 -9.10 -2.09
CA CYS A 111 2.17 -8.33 -1.37
C CYS A 111 2.77 -7.09 -0.69
N ALA A 112 3.94 -7.21 -0.05
CA ALA A 112 4.66 -6.08 0.54
C ALA A 112 5.02 -5.02 -0.50
N ARG A 113 5.61 -5.42 -1.64
CA ARG A 113 5.96 -4.46 -2.68
C ARG A 113 4.74 -3.77 -3.30
N TYR A 114 3.62 -4.49 -3.45
CA TYR A 114 2.36 -3.88 -3.87
C TYR A 114 1.81 -2.89 -2.84
N ALA A 115 1.85 -3.25 -1.55
CA ALA A 115 1.38 -2.41 -0.46
C ALA A 115 2.13 -1.08 -0.37
N GLU A 116 3.46 -1.08 -0.57
CA GLU A 116 4.26 0.15 -0.66
C GLU A 116 3.75 1.09 -1.76
N LEU A 117 3.45 0.55 -2.95
CA LEU A 117 2.91 1.33 -4.06
C LEU A 117 1.48 1.82 -3.77
N ALA A 118 0.64 0.98 -3.16
CA ALA A 118 -0.72 1.35 -2.78
C ALA A 118 -0.71 2.50 -1.77
N VAL A 119 0.16 2.46 -0.74
CA VAL A 119 0.34 3.58 0.21
C VAL A 119 0.83 4.84 -0.50
N MET A 120 1.80 4.72 -1.42
CA MET A 120 2.28 5.87 -2.20
C MET A 120 1.18 6.50 -3.05
N ALA A 121 0.22 5.69 -3.51
CA ALA A 121 -0.99 6.11 -4.21
C ALA A 121 -2.14 6.55 -3.28
N ASP A 122 -1.88 6.68 -1.97
CA ASP A 122 -2.87 7.03 -0.93
C ASP A 122 -4.02 6.01 -0.79
N ARG A 123 -3.75 4.75 -1.11
CA ARG A 123 -4.68 3.61 -1.00
C ARG A 123 -4.30 2.68 0.14
N VAL A 124 -4.34 3.22 1.36
CA VAL A 124 -3.95 2.50 2.59
C VAL A 124 -4.80 1.25 2.80
N ASP A 125 -6.11 1.31 2.55
CA ASP A 125 -7.00 0.16 2.69
C ASP A 125 -6.60 -1.02 1.79
N GLU A 126 -6.18 -0.73 0.56
CA GLU A 126 -5.74 -1.75 -0.39
C GLU A 126 -4.39 -2.37 0.03
N ALA A 127 -3.48 -1.57 0.60
CA ALA A 127 -2.25 -2.06 1.21
C ALA A 127 -2.52 -2.99 2.40
N VAL A 128 -3.49 -2.62 3.25
CA VAL A 128 -3.91 -3.45 4.39
C VAL A 128 -4.55 -4.76 3.90
N ASP A 129 -5.41 -4.70 2.88
CA ASP A 129 -6.11 -5.87 2.33
C ASP A 129 -5.14 -6.91 1.78
N VAL A 130 -4.12 -6.48 1.05
CA VAL A 130 -3.15 -7.42 0.45
C VAL A 130 -2.23 -8.05 1.50
N LEU A 131 -1.94 -7.32 2.59
CA LEU A 131 -1.03 -7.77 3.64
C LEU A 131 -1.73 -8.60 4.74
N ALA A 132 -3.02 -8.38 4.97
CA ALA A 132 -3.78 -9.02 6.04
C ALA A 132 -3.66 -10.57 6.09
N PRO A 133 -3.67 -11.31 4.96
CA PRO A 133 -3.50 -12.77 4.97
C PRO A 133 -2.13 -13.23 5.49
N HIS A 134 -1.12 -12.38 5.39
CA HIS A 134 0.28 -12.73 5.66
C HIS A 134 0.79 -12.25 7.02
N LEU A 135 -0.07 -11.67 7.86
CA LEU A 135 0.30 -11.15 9.18
C LEU A 135 0.65 -12.22 10.23
N GLY A 136 0.68 -13.49 9.83
CA GLY A 136 1.36 -14.54 10.60
C GLY A 136 2.89 -14.42 10.53
N GLU A 137 3.42 -13.74 9.52
CA GLU A 137 4.86 -13.50 9.35
C GLU A 137 5.27 -12.22 10.08
N PRO A 138 6.17 -12.29 11.10
CA PRO A 138 6.49 -11.13 11.94
C PRO A 138 7.05 -9.94 11.17
N TRP A 139 7.79 -10.18 10.08
CA TRP A 139 8.39 -9.11 9.29
C TRP A 139 7.34 -8.35 8.47
N LEU A 140 6.27 -9.02 8.01
CA LEU A 140 5.16 -8.37 7.30
C LEU A 140 4.27 -7.55 8.23
N LEU A 141 4.10 -8.01 9.47
CA LEU A 141 3.42 -7.22 10.49
C LEU A 141 4.17 -5.90 10.75
N ARG A 142 5.49 -5.99 10.94
CA ARG A 142 6.35 -4.80 11.10
C ARG A 142 6.31 -3.91 9.85
N HIS A 143 6.37 -4.51 8.68
CA HIS A 143 6.32 -3.77 7.42
C HIS A 143 4.99 -3.03 7.25
N LEU A 144 3.85 -3.66 7.58
CA LEU A 144 2.54 -3.00 7.57
C LEU A 144 2.54 -1.74 8.44
N VAL A 145 3.07 -1.83 9.67
CA VAL A 145 3.17 -0.67 10.56
C VAL A 145 4.04 0.42 9.94
N GLU A 146 5.21 0.08 9.44
CA GLU A 146 6.14 1.05 8.83
C GLU A 146 5.54 1.74 7.60
N VAL A 147 4.83 1.02 6.72
CA VAL A 147 4.24 1.63 5.52
C VAL A 147 2.95 2.42 5.81
N THR A 148 2.26 2.13 6.90
CA THR A 148 1.01 2.83 7.26
C THR A 148 1.22 3.93 8.30
N GLU A 149 2.44 4.09 8.84
CA GLU A 149 2.74 5.07 9.88
C GLU A 149 2.37 6.51 9.46
N GLY A 150 1.55 7.16 10.30
CA GLY A 150 1.13 8.55 10.08
C GLY A 150 0.09 8.72 8.96
N ARG A 151 -0.62 7.64 8.58
CA ARG A 151 -1.68 7.67 7.57
C ARG A 151 -3.06 7.43 8.19
N ASP A 152 -4.11 7.86 7.49
CA ASP A 152 -5.49 7.54 7.83
C ASP A 152 -5.72 6.03 7.62
N GLY A 153 -5.55 5.24 8.69
CA GLY A 153 -5.59 3.77 8.64
C GLY A 153 -5.14 3.08 9.93
N ASP A 154 -4.58 3.84 10.87
CA ASP A 154 -4.05 3.36 12.16
C ASP A 154 -5.01 2.43 12.90
N ASP A 155 -6.31 2.70 12.92
CA ASP A 155 -7.28 1.86 13.65
C ASP A 155 -7.46 0.47 13.05
N ARG A 156 -7.45 0.36 11.71
CA ARG A 156 -7.54 -0.94 11.03
C ARG A 156 -6.25 -1.74 11.23
N VAL A 157 -5.11 -1.05 11.25
CA VAL A 157 -3.80 -1.65 11.53
C VAL A 157 -3.73 -2.12 12.98
N LEU A 158 -4.24 -1.32 13.94
CA LEU A 158 -4.35 -1.67 15.35
C LEU A 158 -5.21 -2.92 15.57
N ASP A 159 -6.36 -3.03 14.91
CA ASP A 159 -7.22 -4.24 14.96
C ASP A 159 -6.46 -5.48 14.50
N LEU A 160 -5.68 -5.36 13.42
CA LEU A 160 -4.89 -6.46 12.87
C LEU A 160 -3.71 -6.85 13.77
N LEU A 161 -3.02 -5.87 14.35
CA LEU A 161 -1.98 -6.07 15.35
C LEU A 161 -2.53 -6.80 16.57
N ALA A 162 -3.69 -6.37 17.10
CA ALA A 162 -4.32 -7.02 18.24
C ALA A 162 -4.66 -8.49 17.96
N ARG A 163 -5.16 -8.80 16.76
CA ARG A 163 -5.41 -10.19 16.34
C ARG A 163 -4.12 -10.99 16.21
N ALA A 164 -3.01 -10.38 15.77
CA ALA A 164 -1.71 -11.04 15.73
C ALA A 164 -1.17 -11.35 17.12
N GLU A 165 -1.27 -10.41 18.06
CA GLU A 165 -0.91 -10.57 19.47
C GLU A 165 -1.76 -11.66 20.15
N GLU A 166 -3.08 -11.69 19.91
CA GLU A 166 -3.97 -12.74 20.39
C GLU A 166 -3.52 -14.13 19.91
N ARG A 167 -3.23 -14.28 18.60
CA ARG A 167 -2.74 -15.55 18.03
C ARG A 167 -1.39 -15.98 18.60
N ALA A 168 -0.55 -15.02 18.97
CA ALA A 168 0.72 -15.27 19.62
C ALA A 168 0.62 -15.57 21.13
N GLY A 169 -0.60 -15.62 21.68
CA GLY A 169 -0.85 -15.89 23.10
C GLY A 169 -0.63 -14.69 24.03
N ARG A 170 -0.43 -13.49 23.47
CA ARG A 170 -0.17 -12.24 24.19
C ARG A 170 -1.46 -11.44 24.36
N LEU A 171 -2.40 -12.03 25.08
CA LEU A 171 -3.74 -11.46 25.30
C LEU A 171 -3.70 -10.08 25.97
N PRO A 172 -2.90 -9.83 27.02
CA PRO A 172 -2.82 -8.49 27.63
C PRO A 172 -2.44 -7.39 26.63
N GLU A 173 -1.46 -7.68 25.76
CA GLU A 173 -0.96 -6.79 24.72
C GLU A 173 -2.02 -6.54 23.64
N ALA A 174 -2.71 -7.60 23.19
CA ALA A 174 -3.82 -7.50 22.25
C ALA A 174 -4.95 -6.58 22.78
N LEU A 175 -5.33 -6.75 24.05
CA LEU A 175 -6.36 -5.92 24.68
C LEU A 175 -5.89 -4.46 24.86
N ALA A 176 -4.61 -4.24 25.16
CA ALA A 176 -4.06 -2.90 25.29
C ALA A 176 -4.11 -2.13 23.96
N LEU A 177 -3.76 -2.79 22.85
CA LEU A 177 -3.85 -2.21 21.50
C LEU A 177 -5.29 -1.79 21.16
N LEU A 178 -6.26 -2.68 21.37
CA LEU A 178 -7.68 -2.36 21.09
C LEU A 178 -8.21 -1.23 21.98
N ARG A 179 -7.76 -1.15 23.24
CA ARG A 179 -8.13 -0.06 24.16
C ARG A 179 -7.51 1.30 23.80
N SER A 180 -6.37 1.30 23.10
CA SER A 180 -5.76 2.54 22.61
C SER A 180 -6.44 3.12 21.37
N SER A 181 -7.24 2.33 20.65
CA SER A 181 -8.01 2.82 19.51
C SER A 181 -9.26 3.56 19.98
N SER A 182 -9.60 4.63 19.27
CA SER A 182 -10.83 5.42 19.51
C SER A 182 -11.98 5.04 18.56
N HIS A 183 -11.75 4.06 17.68
CA HIS A 183 -12.73 3.64 16.69
C HIS A 183 -13.72 2.61 17.22
N SER A 184 -14.97 2.71 16.73
CA SER A 184 -16.07 1.81 17.09
C SER A 184 -15.80 0.34 16.73
N ARG A 185 -14.99 0.10 15.69
CA ARG A 185 -14.58 -1.24 15.27
C ARG A 185 -13.67 -1.92 16.30
N ALA A 186 -12.68 -1.20 16.82
CA ALA A 186 -11.79 -1.70 17.86
C ALA A 186 -12.55 -2.04 19.16
N ALA A 187 -13.55 -1.24 19.54
CA ALA A 187 -14.43 -1.54 20.67
C ALA A 187 -15.23 -2.85 20.45
N SER A 188 -15.68 -3.09 19.21
CA SER A 188 -16.38 -4.33 18.84
C SER A 188 -15.44 -5.53 18.94
N GLU A 189 -14.24 -5.43 18.37
CA GLU A 189 -13.20 -6.48 18.44
C GLU A 189 -12.77 -6.75 19.89
N LEU A 190 -12.62 -5.71 20.72
CA LEU A 190 -12.31 -5.83 22.15
C LEU A 190 -13.37 -6.66 22.87
N THR A 191 -14.65 -6.36 22.59
CA THR A 191 -15.79 -7.08 23.17
C THR A 191 -15.79 -8.55 22.76
N TYR A 192 -15.65 -8.84 21.46
CA TYR A 192 -15.62 -10.22 20.96
C TYR A 192 -14.41 -11.01 21.50
N MET A 193 -13.25 -10.38 21.59
CA MET A 193 -12.04 -11.00 22.15
C MET A 193 -12.24 -11.34 23.63
N LEU A 194 -12.74 -10.41 24.45
CA LEU A 194 -13.02 -10.66 25.86
C LEU A 194 -14.02 -11.81 26.07
N VAL A 195 -15.05 -11.92 25.23
CA VAL A 195 -15.99 -13.05 25.26
C VAL A 195 -15.29 -14.37 24.93
N ARG A 196 -14.49 -14.43 23.87
CA ARG A 196 -13.75 -15.64 23.46
C ARG A 196 -12.81 -16.16 24.55
N HIS A 197 -12.24 -15.25 25.35
CA HIS A 197 -11.34 -15.58 26.46
C HIS A 197 -12.05 -15.67 27.83
N GLY A 198 -13.39 -15.80 27.85
CA GLY A 198 -14.15 -16.08 29.08
C GLY A 198 -14.28 -14.90 30.04
N ARG A 199 -14.20 -13.66 29.55
CA ARG A 199 -14.30 -12.41 30.33
C ARG A 199 -15.54 -11.58 29.97
N PRO A 200 -16.77 -12.15 30.07
CA PRO A 200 -17.99 -11.48 29.58
C PRO A 200 -18.38 -10.23 30.38
N ALA A 201 -18.05 -10.18 31.68
CA ALA A 201 -18.32 -8.99 32.50
C ALA A 201 -17.50 -7.78 32.03
N GLU A 202 -16.24 -8.01 31.67
CA GLU A 202 -15.38 -6.97 31.09
C GLU A 202 -15.81 -6.63 29.66
N ALA A 203 -16.28 -7.62 28.89
CA ALA A 203 -16.83 -7.38 27.57
C ALA A 203 -18.03 -6.42 27.62
N LEU A 204 -18.97 -6.64 28.56
CA LEU A 204 -20.10 -5.74 28.77
C LEU A 204 -19.67 -4.33 29.19
N ALA A 205 -18.66 -4.22 30.06
CA ALA A 205 -18.11 -2.93 30.48
C ALA A 205 -17.38 -2.18 29.35
N ALA A 206 -16.92 -2.88 28.30
CA ALA A 206 -16.24 -2.30 27.15
C ALA A 206 -17.21 -1.83 26.05
N VAL A 207 -18.51 -2.16 26.12
CA VAL A 207 -19.50 -1.71 25.13
C VAL A 207 -19.74 -0.20 25.29
N PRO A 208 -19.51 0.61 24.25
CA PRO A 208 -19.76 2.05 24.32
C PRO A 208 -21.25 2.31 24.57
N SER A 209 -21.57 3.33 25.38
CA SER A 209 -22.95 3.75 25.60
C SER A 209 -23.60 4.25 24.31
N ILE A 210 -24.93 4.19 24.24
CA ILE A 210 -25.69 4.72 23.08
C ILE A 210 -25.38 6.21 22.81
N ALA A 211 -25.09 6.99 23.86
CA ALA A 211 -24.69 8.38 23.73
C ALA A 211 -23.32 8.54 23.04
N GLU A 212 -22.33 7.73 23.43
CA GLU A 212 -21.00 7.71 22.80
C GLU A 212 -21.07 7.23 21.35
N GLN A 213 -21.89 6.22 21.06
CA GLN A 213 -22.12 5.73 19.70
C GLN A 213 -22.73 6.81 18.80
N ARG A 214 -23.72 7.57 19.30
CA ARG A 214 -24.34 8.67 18.55
C ARG A 214 -23.35 9.80 18.31
N ALA A 215 -22.56 10.18 19.32
CA ALA A 215 -21.53 11.21 19.18
C ALA A 215 -20.37 10.80 18.26
N ALA A 216 -20.06 9.50 18.15
CA ALA A 216 -19.08 9.00 17.19
C ALA A 216 -19.64 9.00 15.76
N MET A 217 -20.91 8.62 15.59
CA MET A 217 -21.60 8.65 14.28
C MET A 217 -21.74 10.07 13.72
N GLU A 218 -21.92 11.07 14.59
CA GLU A 218 -21.94 12.49 14.22
C GLU A 218 -20.56 13.05 13.84
N ARG A 219 -19.47 12.43 14.32
CA ARG A 219 -18.08 12.81 14.00
C ARG A 219 -17.58 12.24 12.67
N GLN A 220 -18.23 11.20 12.14
CA GLN A 220 -17.91 10.67 10.83
C GLN A 220 -18.53 11.56 9.74
N PRO A 221 -17.75 12.06 8.77
CA PRO A 221 -18.34 12.78 7.64
C PRO A 221 -19.34 11.84 6.97
N ARG A 222 -20.59 12.31 6.79
CA ARG A 222 -21.58 11.60 5.99
C ARG A 222 -20.97 11.40 4.60
N THR A 223 -20.45 10.20 4.33
CA THR A 223 -20.06 9.78 2.99
C THR A 223 -21.26 10.01 2.07
N ASP A 224 -21.00 10.70 0.96
CA ASP A 224 -21.94 11.30 0.02
C ASP A 224 -23.33 10.68 -0.01
N ASP A 225 -24.32 11.52 0.27
CA ASP A 225 -25.73 11.18 0.12
C ASP A 225 -26.04 11.04 -1.38
N PRO A 226 -26.31 9.84 -1.92
CA PRO A 226 -26.56 9.64 -3.35
C PRO A 226 -27.85 10.32 -3.83
N TRP A 227 -28.64 10.86 -2.89
CA TRP A 227 -29.96 11.43 -3.12
C TRP A 227 -30.01 12.96 -3.05
N ALA A 228 -28.87 13.64 -2.90
CA ALA A 228 -28.83 15.11 -2.91
C ALA A 228 -29.17 15.77 -4.27
N GLY A 229 -29.40 14.98 -5.34
CA GLY A 229 -29.66 15.47 -6.69
C GLY A 229 -31.12 15.45 -7.18
N ALA A 230 -32.11 15.06 -6.37
CA ALA A 230 -33.49 14.87 -6.85
C ALA A 230 -34.51 15.83 -6.21
N ALA A 231 -34.26 17.14 -6.30
CA ALA A 231 -35.27 18.16 -6.00
C ALA A 231 -35.48 19.05 -7.23
N GLY A 232 -36.23 18.53 -8.21
CA GLY A 232 -36.54 19.25 -9.44
C GLY A 232 -37.53 18.53 -10.34
N ILE A 233 -38.62 17.96 -9.78
CA ILE A 233 -39.75 17.52 -10.61
C ILE A 233 -40.78 18.65 -10.59
N SER A 234 -40.66 19.55 -11.57
CA SER A 234 -41.74 20.46 -11.94
C SER A 234 -42.89 19.62 -12.50
N ALA A 235 -44.02 19.61 -11.80
CA ALA A 235 -45.28 19.12 -12.33
C ALA A 235 -45.87 20.19 -13.25
N GLU A 236 -45.76 19.99 -14.56
CA GLU A 236 -46.55 20.71 -15.56
C GLU A 236 -47.84 19.89 -15.82
N PRO A 237 -49.05 20.47 -15.71
CA PRO A 237 -50.28 19.72 -15.91
C PRO A 237 -50.58 19.58 -17.42
N PRO A 238 -51.29 18.51 -17.84
CA PRO A 238 -51.54 18.27 -19.27
C PRO A 238 -52.61 19.23 -19.82
N PRO A 239 -52.56 19.57 -21.11
CA PRO A 239 -53.55 20.44 -21.73
C PRO A 239 -54.87 19.70 -21.98
N LEU A 240 -55.97 20.45 -21.89
CA LEU A 240 -57.35 20.02 -22.16
C LEU A 240 -57.60 19.72 -23.64
#